data_AF-A0A2E4KU39-F1
#
_entry.id   AF-A0A2E4KU39-F1
#
_cell.length_a   1.000
_cell.length_b   1.000
_cell.length_c   1.000
_cell.angle_alpha   90.00
_cell.angle_beta   90.00
_cell.angle_gamma   90.00
#
_symmetry.space_group_name_H-M   'P 1'
#
loop_
_entity.id
_entity.type
_entity.pdbx_description
1 polymer ?
#
loop_
_entity_poly.entity_id
_entity_poly.type
_entity_poly.pdbx_seq_one_letter_code
_entity_poly.pdbx_strand_id
1 'polypeptide(L)'
;MSDIMKPILVLVSVICGILMIGGLVGYTYEDQITDITVPPANQVGFAEDPLTESAIPSALINAELTLKWDEDVWVGLITQDEFERCSPSSGLSSVCGGESTVNYAAGGPGSKDAKTFTHEISGDVFYPVDGGAGFGAGTTVDVQYSVKVTFAWPVTVVLGLLGSGCLTLAQRMH
;
A
#
# COMPACT_ATOMS: atom_id res chain seq x y z
N MET A 1 -19.81 35.76 -24.87
CA MET A 1 -19.83 34.64 -23.89
C MET A 1 -18.99 33.45 -24.36
N SER A 2 -18.95 33.15 -25.68
CA SER A 2 -18.10 32.10 -26.28
C SER A 2 -16.59 32.32 -26.11
N ASP A 3 -16.09 33.55 -26.31
CA ASP A 3 -14.64 33.85 -26.36
C ASP A 3 -13.87 33.61 -25.05
N ILE A 4 -14.53 33.72 -23.89
CA ILE A 4 -13.92 33.44 -22.58
C ILE A 4 -14.02 31.95 -22.21
N MET A 5 -15.02 31.24 -22.71
CA MET A 5 -15.30 29.86 -22.31
C MET A 5 -14.42 28.84 -23.04
N LYS A 6 -14.01 29.14 -24.27
CA LYS A 6 -13.10 28.32 -25.07
C LYS A 6 -11.71 28.13 -24.41
N PRO A 7 -10.99 29.19 -23.97
CA PRO A 7 -9.71 29.03 -23.30
C PRO A 7 -9.83 28.31 -21.95
N ILE A 8 -10.95 28.46 -21.23
CA ILE A 8 -11.21 27.73 -19.98
C ILE A 8 -11.32 26.23 -20.26
N LEU A 9 -12.08 25.81 -21.28
CA LEU A 9 -12.23 24.40 -21.64
C LEU A 9 -10.91 23.76 -22.09
N VAL A 10 -10.09 24.50 -22.83
CA VAL A 10 -8.75 24.04 -23.22
C VAL A 10 -7.84 23.89 -21.99
N LEU A 11 -7.87 24.86 -21.08
CA LEU A 11 -7.09 24.79 -19.84
C LEU A 11 -7.48 23.57 -18.99
N VAL A 12 -8.78 23.32 -18.82
CA VAL A 12 -9.29 22.14 -18.10
C VAL A 12 -8.84 20.85 -18.78
N SER A 13 -8.92 20.76 -20.11
CA SER A 13 -8.45 19.59 -20.86
C SER A 13 -6.96 19.32 -20.66
N VAL A 14 -6.13 20.36 -20.68
CA VAL A 14 -4.69 20.27 -20.42
C VAL A 14 -4.42 19.78 -18.99
N ILE A 15 -5.12 20.34 -17.99
CA ILE A 15 -4.99 19.92 -16.59
C ILE A 15 -5.39 18.45 -16.43
N CYS A 16 -6.53 18.02 -16.99
CA CYS A 16 -6.97 16.63 -16.96
C CYS A 16 -5.96 15.69 -17.64
N GLY A 17 -5.36 16.13 -18.75
CA GLY A 17 -4.29 15.39 -19.43
C GLY A 17 -3.06 15.20 -18.56
N ILE A 18 -2.59 16.26 -17.91
CA ILE A 18 -1.44 16.20 -16.98
C ILE A 18 -1.75 15.29 -15.79
N LEU A 19 -2.93 15.43 -15.19
CA LEU A 19 -3.35 14.61 -14.04
C LEU A 19 -3.46 13.12 -14.42
N MET A 20 -3.96 12.79 -15.61
CA MET A 20 -3.95 11.40 -16.10
C MET A 20 -2.54 10.86 -16.23
N ILE A 21 -1.64 11.60 -16.87
CA ILE A 21 -0.26 11.17 -17.06
C ILE A 21 0.40 10.96 -15.69
N GLY A 22 0.22 11.91 -14.76
CA GLY A 22 0.73 11.78 -13.39
C GLY A 22 0.15 10.58 -12.65
N GLY A 23 -1.16 10.33 -12.78
CA GLY A 23 -1.83 9.18 -12.15
C GLY A 23 -1.42 7.81 -12.71
N LEU A 24 -1.11 7.74 -14.01
CA LEU A 24 -0.65 6.52 -14.69
C LEU A 24 0.81 6.21 -14.38
N VAL A 25 1.67 7.24 -14.37
CA VAL A 25 3.08 7.09 -13.99
C VAL A 25 3.17 6.74 -12.50
N GLY A 26 2.30 7.35 -11.69
CA GLY A 26 2.31 7.21 -10.24
C GLY A 26 3.49 7.91 -9.59
N TYR A 27 3.50 7.86 -8.26
CA TYR A 27 4.62 8.29 -7.45
C TYR A 27 5.07 7.11 -6.59
N THR A 28 6.36 6.83 -6.60
CA THR A 28 6.95 5.81 -5.72
C THR A 28 7.70 6.54 -4.62
N TYR A 29 7.38 6.21 -3.38
CA TYR A 29 8.11 6.66 -2.22
C TYR A 29 8.85 5.47 -1.62
N GLU A 30 10.17 5.58 -1.56
CA GLU A 30 11.07 4.60 -0.95
C GLU A 30 11.53 5.18 0.39
N ASP A 31 11.32 4.45 1.47
CA ASP A 31 11.73 4.87 2.81
C ASP A 31 12.10 3.64 3.63
N GLN A 32 12.75 3.84 4.77
CA GLN A 32 13.35 2.76 5.57
C GLN A 32 12.80 2.83 6.99
N ILE A 33 12.15 1.75 7.44
CA ILE A 33 11.87 1.58 8.86
C ILE A 33 13.11 0.91 9.45
N THR A 34 13.94 1.72 10.10
CA THR A 34 14.98 1.23 11.00
C THR A 34 14.35 0.90 12.34
N ASP A 35 14.82 -0.14 13.00
CA ASP A 35 14.51 -0.48 14.39
C ASP A 35 13.32 -1.43 14.69
N ILE A 36 13.01 -2.39 13.80
CA ILE A 36 11.97 -3.39 14.09
C ILE A 36 12.55 -4.49 14.99
N THR A 37 11.99 -4.64 16.19
CA THR A 37 12.41 -5.66 17.17
C THR A 37 11.78 -7.01 16.84
N VAL A 38 12.62 -8.01 16.54
CA VAL A 38 12.15 -9.34 16.13
C VAL A 38 11.62 -10.15 17.33
N PRO A 39 10.44 -10.79 17.19
CA PRO A 39 9.84 -11.65 18.21
C PRO A 39 10.66 -12.94 18.43
N PRO A 40 10.45 -13.64 19.56
CA PRO A 40 11.15 -14.90 19.85
C PRO A 40 10.78 -16.02 18.85
N ALA A 41 11.66 -17.00 18.70
CA ALA A 41 11.50 -18.10 17.73
C ALA A 41 10.17 -18.87 17.87
N ASN A 42 9.55 -19.20 16.72
CA ASN A 42 8.25 -19.85 16.56
C ASN A 42 7.04 -19.04 17.08
N GLN A 43 7.22 -17.73 17.31
CA GLN A 43 6.12 -16.82 17.58
C GLN A 43 5.99 -15.79 16.47
N VAL A 44 4.80 -15.23 16.36
CA VAL A 44 4.49 -14.14 15.44
C VAL A 44 4.49 -12.84 16.22
N GLY A 45 5.30 -11.89 15.75
CA GLY A 45 5.36 -10.52 16.19
C GLY A 45 4.30 -9.72 15.46
N PHE A 46 3.54 -8.93 16.21
CA PHE A 46 2.54 -8.03 15.67
C PHE A 46 3.00 -6.60 15.92
N ALA A 47 3.12 -5.79 14.88
CA ALA A 47 3.34 -4.37 15.05
C ALA A 47 2.12 -3.73 15.73
N GLU A 48 2.35 -2.82 16.66
CA GLU A 48 1.27 -2.12 17.37
C GLU A 48 0.56 -1.10 16.47
N ASP A 49 1.27 -0.57 15.48
CA ASP A 49 0.76 0.41 14.53
C ASP A 49 0.46 -0.22 13.15
N PRO A 50 -0.65 0.16 12.51
CA PRO A 50 -0.94 -0.24 11.14
C PRO A 50 0.01 0.45 10.15
N LEU A 51 0.18 -0.14 8.96
CA LEU A 51 0.91 0.50 7.85
C LEU A 51 0.27 1.81 7.40
N THR A 52 -1.05 1.91 7.54
CA THR A 52 -1.83 3.10 7.22
C THR A 52 -2.80 3.39 8.34
N GLU A 53 -2.87 4.66 8.77
CA GLU A 53 -3.82 5.09 9.81
C GLU A 53 -5.29 4.93 9.39
N SER A 54 -5.54 4.76 8.10
CA SER A 54 -6.88 4.57 7.52
C SER A 54 -6.81 3.79 6.21
N ALA A 55 -7.92 3.17 5.84
CA ALA A 55 -8.07 2.49 4.56
C ALA A 55 -7.86 3.48 3.42
N ILE A 56 -6.92 3.18 2.52
CA ILE A 56 -6.68 4.00 1.33
C ILE A 56 -7.91 3.85 0.43
N PRO A 57 -8.54 4.95 -0.03
CA PRO A 57 -9.74 4.87 -0.85
C PRO A 57 -9.42 4.26 -2.22
N SER A 58 -9.58 2.94 -2.34
CA SER A 58 -9.31 2.12 -3.53
C SER A 58 -10.12 2.56 -4.75
N ALA A 59 -11.25 3.23 -4.53
CA ALA A 59 -12.05 3.85 -5.58
C ALA A 59 -11.33 4.98 -6.33
N LEU A 60 -10.36 5.63 -5.68
CA LEU A 60 -9.67 6.80 -6.21
C LEU A 60 -8.18 6.56 -6.47
N ILE A 61 -7.53 5.85 -5.54
CA ILE A 61 -6.09 5.70 -5.48
C ILE A 61 -5.78 4.21 -5.32
N ASN A 62 -4.82 3.72 -6.10
CA ASN A 62 -4.24 2.41 -5.88
C ASN A 62 -2.84 2.57 -5.27
N ALA A 63 -2.64 2.03 -4.07
CA ALA A 63 -1.37 1.97 -3.36
C ALA A 63 -0.87 0.52 -3.31
N GLU A 64 0.30 0.32 -3.89
CA GLU A 64 1.00 -0.96 -3.92
C GLU A 64 2.23 -0.85 -3.01
N LEU A 65 2.31 -1.74 -2.02
CA LEU A 65 3.42 -1.82 -1.08
C LEU A 65 4.35 -2.97 -1.48
N THR A 66 5.62 -2.65 -1.71
CA THR A 66 6.70 -3.61 -1.88
C THR A 66 7.55 -3.60 -0.62
N LEU A 67 7.61 -4.75 0.06
CA LEU A 67 8.51 -4.97 1.20
C LEU A 67 9.73 -5.77 0.75
N LYS A 68 10.89 -5.40 1.28
CA LYS A 68 12.17 -6.10 1.08
C LYS A 68 12.92 -6.17 2.41
N TRP A 69 13.47 -7.34 2.70
CA TRP A 69 14.29 -7.57 3.89
C TRP A 69 15.42 -8.53 3.55
N ASP A 70 16.59 -8.33 4.16
CA ASP A 70 17.78 -9.16 3.88
C ASP A 70 18.02 -10.25 4.92
N GLU A 71 17.40 -10.13 6.09
CA GLU A 71 17.59 -11.01 7.24
C GLU A 71 16.89 -12.38 7.09
N ASP A 72 17.33 -13.40 7.84
CA ASP A 72 16.74 -14.76 7.86
C ASP A 72 15.43 -14.83 8.67
N VAL A 73 14.58 -13.82 8.50
CA VAL A 73 13.22 -13.71 9.03
C VAL A 73 12.21 -13.79 7.89
N TRP A 74 10.94 -14.00 8.20
CA TRP A 74 9.85 -13.83 7.27
C TRP A 74 9.00 -12.64 7.70
N VAL A 75 8.45 -11.93 6.72
CA VAL A 75 7.52 -10.82 6.93
C VAL A 75 6.20 -11.14 6.25
N GLY A 76 5.10 -10.74 6.89
CA GLY A 76 3.75 -10.86 6.38
C GLY A 76 2.91 -9.62 6.69
N LEU A 77 1.73 -9.57 6.07
CA LEU A 77 0.69 -8.59 6.34
C LEU A 77 -0.58 -9.33 6.76
N ILE A 78 -1.28 -8.78 7.74
CA ILE A 78 -2.61 -9.23 8.13
C ILE A 78 -3.61 -8.08 8.01
N THR A 79 -4.89 -8.40 7.88
CA THR A 79 -5.96 -7.39 7.89
C THR A 79 -6.27 -6.94 9.31
N GLN A 80 -6.94 -5.79 9.44
CA GLN A 80 -7.46 -5.33 10.73
C GLN A 80 -8.33 -6.37 11.45
N ASP A 81 -9.24 -7.04 10.73
CA ASP A 81 -10.09 -8.09 11.30
C ASP A 81 -9.28 -9.21 11.94
N GLU A 82 -8.17 -9.59 11.30
CA GLU A 82 -7.27 -10.61 11.80
C GLU A 82 -6.45 -10.11 12.99
N PHE A 83 -5.98 -8.86 12.96
CA PHE A 83 -5.31 -8.22 14.09
C PHE A 83 -6.21 -8.18 15.32
N GLU A 84 -7.47 -7.77 15.16
CA GLU A 84 -8.47 -7.74 16.24
C GLU A 84 -8.80 -9.14 16.76
N ARG A 85 -8.90 -10.15 15.88
CA ARG A 85 -9.10 -11.56 16.25
C ARG A 85 -7.94 -12.09 17.07
N CYS A 86 -6.72 -11.76 16.68
CA CYS A 86 -5.52 -12.17 17.37
C CYS A 86 -5.32 -11.38 18.67
N SER A 87 -5.86 -10.16 18.79
CA SER A 87 -5.79 -9.31 19.99
C SER A 87 -4.39 -9.33 20.64
N PRO A 88 -3.35 -8.92 19.88
CA PRO A 88 -1.99 -8.93 20.41
C PRO A 88 -1.87 -7.99 21.61
N SER A 89 -1.10 -8.42 22.61
CA SER A 89 -0.75 -7.65 23.79
C SER A 89 0.77 -7.55 23.86
N SER A 90 1.32 -6.33 23.86
CA SER A 90 2.77 -6.07 23.82
C SER A 90 3.48 -6.76 22.65
N GLY A 91 2.88 -6.73 21.45
CA GLY A 91 3.44 -7.30 20.23
C GLY A 91 3.32 -8.82 20.07
N LEU A 92 2.70 -9.53 21.01
CA LEU A 92 2.48 -10.98 20.95
C LEU A 92 1.01 -11.33 21.15
N SER A 93 0.53 -12.37 20.48
CA SER A 93 -0.83 -12.86 20.66
C SER A 93 -0.87 -14.19 21.41
N SER A 94 -1.74 -14.29 22.41
CA SER A 94 -2.04 -15.56 23.10
C SER A 94 -2.98 -16.46 22.29
N VAL A 95 -3.72 -15.89 21.34
CA VAL A 95 -4.69 -16.58 20.46
C VAL A 95 -4.00 -17.05 19.17
N CYS A 96 -3.10 -16.21 18.66
CA CYS A 96 -2.37 -16.39 17.41
C CYS A 96 -0.86 -16.52 17.67
N GLY A 97 -0.50 -17.36 18.65
CA GLY A 97 0.90 -17.53 19.05
C GLY A 97 1.74 -18.37 18.08
N GLY A 98 1.11 -19.10 17.16
CA GLY A 98 1.80 -19.95 16.19
C GLY A 98 1.64 -19.43 14.77
N GLU A 99 2.68 -19.59 13.95
CA GLU A 99 2.68 -19.06 12.58
C GLU A 99 1.54 -19.64 11.72
N SER A 100 1.09 -20.86 12.00
CA SER A 100 0.00 -21.53 11.29
C SER A 100 -1.41 -21.14 11.74
N THR A 101 -1.54 -20.34 12.81
CA THR A 101 -2.84 -19.92 13.34
C THR A 101 -3.25 -18.51 12.93
N VAL A 102 -2.37 -17.82 12.18
CA VAL A 102 -2.56 -16.49 11.62
C VAL A 102 -2.96 -16.60 10.15
N ASN A 103 -3.91 -15.77 9.75
CA ASN A 103 -4.32 -15.60 8.36
C ASN A 103 -3.60 -14.41 7.73
N TYR A 104 -2.59 -14.72 6.90
CA TYR A 104 -1.82 -13.70 6.20
C TYR A 104 -2.55 -13.25 4.93
N ALA A 105 -2.74 -11.94 4.80
CA ALA A 105 -3.19 -11.33 3.55
C ALA A 105 -2.08 -11.37 2.47
N ALA A 106 -0.82 -11.24 2.92
CA ALA A 106 0.36 -11.36 2.07
C ALA A 106 1.58 -11.82 2.88
N GLY A 107 2.55 -12.45 2.20
CA GLY A 107 3.79 -12.93 2.85
C GLY A 107 3.55 -14.10 3.82
N GLY A 108 4.17 -14.03 5.00
CA GLY A 108 4.11 -15.08 6.03
C GLY A 108 5.27 -16.09 5.96
N PRO A 109 5.22 -17.22 6.69
CA PRO A 109 6.34 -18.15 6.82
C PRO A 109 6.90 -18.69 5.50
N GLY A 110 6.05 -18.80 4.48
CA GLY A 110 6.45 -19.23 3.14
C GLY A 110 7.26 -18.20 2.35
N SER A 111 7.36 -16.94 2.82
CA SER A 111 8.13 -15.87 2.18
C SER A 111 9.59 -15.81 2.61
N LYS A 112 10.02 -16.68 3.55
CA LYS A 112 11.38 -16.72 4.08
C LYS A 112 12.47 -16.75 3.01
N ASP A 113 12.28 -17.55 1.96
CA ASP A 113 13.24 -17.67 0.84
C ASP A 113 13.09 -16.56 -0.21
N ALA A 114 11.91 -15.93 -0.28
CA ALA A 114 11.61 -14.93 -1.29
C ALA A 114 12.23 -13.56 -0.97
N LYS A 115 12.35 -13.20 0.33
CA LYS A 115 12.95 -11.95 0.84
C LYS A 115 12.32 -10.65 0.29
N THR A 116 11.26 -10.76 -0.49
CA THR A 116 10.47 -9.66 -1.00
C THR A 116 9.07 -10.13 -1.35
N PHE A 117 8.08 -9.28 -1.12
CA PHE A 117 6.76 -9.44 -1.73
C PHE A 117 6.15 -8.07 -2.04
N THR A 118 5.18 -8.08 -2.95
CA THR A 118 4.40 -6.90 -3.32
C THR A 118 2.93 -7.18 -3.06
N HIS A 119 2.24 -6.24 -2.43
CA HIS A 119 0.83 -6.36 -2.10
C HIS A 119 0.11 -5.03 -2.28
N GLU A 120 -1.12 -5.09 -2.80
CA GLU A 120 -2.00 -3.92 -2.90
C GLU A 120 -2.59 -3.63 -1.52
N ILE A 121 -2.31 -2.45 -0.97
CA ILE A 121 -2.79 -2.00 0.35
C ILE A 121 -4.02 -1.08 0.23
N SER A 122 -4.65 -1.06 -0.95
CA SER A 122 -5.83 -0.25 -1.25
C SER A 122 -7.09 -0.88 -0.66
N GLY A 123 -7.91 -0.08 0.04
CA GLY A 123 -9.25 -0.48 0.47
C GLY A 123 -9.36 -1.03 1.89
N ASP A 124 -8.27 -1.55 2.47
CA ASP A 124 -8.22 -2.11 3.81
C ASP A 124 -7.07 -1.54 4.64
N VAL A 125 -7.10 -1.76 5.96
CA VAL A 125 -6.00 -1.44 6.88
C VAL A 125 -5.21 -2.71 7.15
N PHE A 126 -3.90 -2.64 6.90
CA PHE A 126 -2.99 -3.77 7.06
C PHE A 126 -2.03 -3.55 8.23
N TYR A 127 -1.83 -4.60 9.02
CA TYR A 127 -0.85 -4.64 10.11
C TYR A 127 0.33 -5.52 9.67
N PRO A 128 1.57 -5.02 9.80
CA PRO A 128 2.74 -5.82 9.53
C PRO A 128 2.96 -6.84 10.66
N VAL A 129 3.33 -8.05 10.27
CA VAL A 129 3.70 -9.14 11.18
C VAL A 129 5.01 -9.76 10.72
N ASP A 130 5.79 -10.24 11.67
CA ASP A 130 7.07 -10.88 11.39
C ASP A 130 7.28 -12.11 12.27
N GLY A 131 8.19 -12.98 11.84
CA GLY A 131 8.58 -14.15 12.61
C GLY A 131 9.85 -14.78 12.06
N GLY A 132 10.49 -15.62 12.87
CA GLY A 132 11.73 -16.26 12.45
C GLY A 132 12.21 -17.31 13.43
N ALA A 133 12.50 -18.51 12.91
CA ALA A 133 13.22 -19.54 13.65
C ALA A 133 14.73 -19.21 13.62
N GLY A 134 15.21 -18.38 14.55
CA GLY A 134 16.66 -18.29 14.82
C GLY A 134 17.26 -16.90 15.00
N PHE A 135 16.52 -15.82 14.74
CA PHE A 135 16.96 -14.49 15.19
C PHE A 135 16.79 -14.42 16.70
N GLY A 136 17.87 -14.13 17.42
CA GLY A 136 17.82 -13.96 18.88
C GLY A 136 16.75 -12.93 19.23
N ALA A 137 15.88 -13.24 20.17
CA ALA A 137 14.87 -12.30 20.65
C ALA A 137 15.55 -10.97 21.01
N GLY A 138 15.06 -9.86 20.45
CA GLY A 138 15.62 -8.52 20.70
C GLY A 138 16.67 -8.04 19.69
N THR A 139 16.75 -8.65 18.50
CA THR A 139 17.58 -8.12 17.41
C THR A 139 16.76 -7.13 16.57
N THR A 140 17.43 -6.07 16.16
CA THR A 140 16.89 -4.99 15.35
C THR A 140 17.01 -5.30 13.86
N VAL A 141 15.94 -5.16 13.08
CA VAL A 141 15.96 -5.35 11.61
C VAL A 141 15.59 -4.07 10.89
N ASP A 142 16.37 -3.75 9.86
CA ASP A 142 16.08 -2.67 8.92
C ASP A 142 15.19 -3.23 7.79
N VAL A 143 13.94 -2.77 7.72
CA VAL A 143 12.99 -3.17 6.66
C VAL A 143 12.86 -2.04 5.66
N GLN A 144 13.27 -2.32 4.42
CA GLN A 144 13.09 -1.39 3.32
C GLN A 144 11.67 -1.52 2.79
N TYR A 145 10.91 -0.42 2.77
CA TYR A 145 9.58 -0.38 2.21
C TYR A 145 9.53 0.60 1.03
N SER A 146 8.85 0.17 -0.03
CA SER A 146 8.59 0.99 -1.20
C SER A 146 7.09 1.01 -1.43
N VAL A 147 6.47 2.18 -1.34
CA VAL A 147 5.05 2.36 -1.63
C VAL A 147 4.91 3.07 -2.96
N LYS A 148 4.25 2.40 -3.91
CA LYS A 148 3.89 2.96 -5.20
C LYS A 148 2.43 3.37 -5.19
N VAL A 149 2.18 4.67 -5.34
CA VAL A 149 0.84 5.26 -5.38
C VAL A 149 0.49 5.65 -6.81
N THR A 150 -0.64 5.17 -7.31
CA THR A 150 -1.18 5.43 -8.66
C THR A 150 -2.66 5.79 -8.58
N PHE A 151 -3.23 6.37 -9.64
CA PHE A 151 -4.69 6.55 -9.69
C PHE A 151 -5.38 5.22 -10.01
N ALA A 152 -6.51 5.00 -9.35
CA ALA A 152 -7.38 3.88 -9.66
C ALA A 152 -7.87 3.99 -11.11
N TRP A 153 -8.04 2.85 -11.76
CA TRP A 153 -8.48 2.78 -13.16
C TRP A 153 -9.75 3.62 -13.46
N PRO A 154 -10.79 3.69 -12.59
CA PRO A 154 -11.99 4.46 -12.90
C PRO A 154 -11.70 5.96 -12.97
N VAL A 155 -10.82 6.46 -12.09
CA VAL A 155 -10.41 7.87 -12.07
C VAL A 155 -9.70 8.23 -13.36
N THR A 156 -8.78 7.38 -13.82
CA THR A 156 -8.07 7.63 -15.09
C THR A 156 -9.01 7.70 -16.28
N VAL A 157 -10.02 6.83 -16.35
CA VAL A 157 -11.04 6.84 -17.42
C VAL A 157 -11.89 8.10 -17.36
N VAL A 158 -12.36 8.50 -16.17
CA VAL A 158 -13.16 9.72 -15.99
C VAL A 158 -12.37 10.96 -16.41
N LEU A 159 -11.10 11.08 -15.99
CA LEU A 159 -10.23 12.18 -16.42
C LEU A 159 -10.02 12.20 -17.95
N GLY A 160 -9.93 11.02 -18.57
CA GLY A 160 -9.81 10.87 -20.03
C GLY A 160 -11.07 11.33 -20.78
N LEU A 161 -12.23 10.90 -20.31
CA LEU A 161 -13.51 11.31 -20.87
C LEU A 161 -13.78 12.81 -20.66
N LEU A 162 -13.50 13.34 -19.48
CA LEU A 162 -13.65 14.78 -19.20
C LEU A 162 -12.69 15.62 -20.05
N GLY A 163 -11.42 15.21 -20.14
CA GLY A 163 -10.41 15.93 -20.92
C GLY A 163 -10.74 15.96 -22.42
N SER A 164 -11.10 14.81 -23.00
CA SER A 164 -11.50 14.71 -24.41
C SER A 164 -12.84 15.37 -24.70
N GLY A 165 -13.81 15.24 -23.79
CA GLY A 165 -15.12 15.92 -23.87
C GLY A 165 -14.99 17.44 -23.87
N CYS A 166 -14.16 18.01 -22.98
CA CYS A 166 -13.89 19.45 -22.97
C CYS A 166 -13.20 19.91 -24.25
N LEU A 167 -12.26 19.13 -24.78
CA LEU A 167 -11.55 19.45 -26.02
C LEU A 167 -12.49 19.46 -27.24
N THR A 168 -13.35 18.44 -27.36
CA THR A 168 -14.33 18.34 -28.46
C THR A 168 -15.37 19.46 -28.41
N LEU A 169 -15.84 19.84 -27.22
CA LEU A 169 -16.73 20.99 -27.04
C LEU A 169 -16.02 22.30 -27.44
N ALA A 170 -14.77 22.49 -27.01
CA ALA A 170 -13.99 23.66 -27.42
C ALA A 170 -13.82 23.73 -28.95
N GLN A 171 -13.61 22.60 -29.64
CA GLN A 171 -13.53 22.56 -31.10
C GLN A 171 -14.85 22.87 -31.80
N ARG A 172 -15.99 22.50 -31.19
CA ARG A 172 -17.34 22.78 -31.70
C ARG A 172 -17.77 24.24 -31.52
N MET A 173 -17.15 24.97 -30.60
CA MET A 173 -17.39 26.40 -30.33
C MET A 173 -16.66 27.32 -31.33
N HIS A 174 -16.58 26.91 -32.60
CA HIS A 174 -16.01 27.70 -33.70
C HIS A 174 -17.02 28.69 -34.27
#